data_AF-A0A1C2DHI5-F1
#
_entry.id   AF-A0A1C2DHI5-F1
#
_cell.length_a   1.000
_cell.length_b   1.000
_cell.length_c   1.000
_cell.angle_alpha   90.00
_cell.angle_beta   90.00
_cell.angle_gamma   90.00
#
_symmetry.space_group_name_H-M   'P 1'
#
loop_
_entity.id
_entity.type
_entity.pdbx_description
1 polymer ?
#
loop_
_entity_poly.entity_id
_entity_poly.type
_entity_poly.pdbx_seq_one_letter_code
_entity_poly.pdbx_strand_id
1 'polypeptide(L)'
;MLESPDLTSTLSFKREFLCWRGREFDDRYECRVAAIEGRGASIEFEFEGIYVGSEVAADIAFCLSEALAMTEQTEVESATAALRYEGLLKRKYRFSHGAWQFSATGVFPVENASIELLKGTQSAGTFVAVRTIEEGGFELELEEMGYSFSTQDALWLQEKLLEVIQQPPKQHPRVRLLEAGYGAWKP
;
A
#
# COMPACT_ATOMS: atom_id res chain seq x y z
N MET A 1 11.48 -41.26 17.72
CA MET A 1 11.04 -39.90 18.03
C MET A 1 11.83 -38.98 17.11
N LEU A 2 11.22 -38.55 16.01
CA LEU A 2 11.80 -37.51 15.15
C LEU A 2 11.23 -36.20 15.67
N GLU A 3 12.10 -35.36 16.22
CA GLU A 3 11.77 -33.98 16.54
C GLU A 3 11.40 -33.27 15.24
N SER A 4 10.15 -32.82 15.16
CA SER A 4 9.69 -31.90 14.12
C SER A 4 10.53 -30.61 14.24
N PRO A 5 11.11 -30.09 13.14
CA PRO A 5 11.77 -28.79 13.23
C PRO A 5 10.74 -27.74 13.63
N ASP A 6 11.05 -27.02 14.70
CA ASP A 6 10.32 -25.85 15.18
C ASP A 6 10.00 -24.92 14.02
N LEU A 7 8.73 -24.57 13.90
CA LEU A 7 8.21 -23.62 12.93
C LEU A 7 9.01 -22.31 13.03
N THR A 8 9.71 -21.99 11.96
CA THR A 8 10.49 -20.77 11.78
C THR A 8 9.67 -19.55 12.19
N SER A 9 10.19 -18.75 13.13
CA SER A 9 9.49 -17.56 13.61
C SER A 9 9.37 -16.55 12.47
N THR A 10 8.21 -16.55 11.82
CA THR A 10 7.90 -15.64 10.74
C THR A 10 7.60 -14.27 11.35
N LEU A 11 8.43 -13.26 11.08
CA LEU A 11 8.25 -11.91 11.62
C LEU A 11 6.84 -11.41 11.26
N SER A 12 6.02 -11.10 12.27
CA SER A 12 4.63 -10.74 12.09
C SER A 12 4.21 -9.63 13.04
N PHE A 13 3.46 -8.67 12.53
CA PHE A 13 2.92 -7.53 13.24
C PHE A 13 1.42 -7.48 13.05
N LYS A 14 0.72 -6.96 14.05
CA LYS A 14 -0.72 -6.72 13.99
C LYS A 14 -1.10 -5.43 14.68
N ARG A 15 -2.15 -4.79 14.19
CA ARG A 15 -2.71 -3.56 14.74
C ARG A 15 -4.19 -3.44 14.36
N GLU A 16 -5.02 -3.02 15.30
CA GLU A 16 -6.40 -2.65 14.98
C GLU A 16 -6.42 -1.30 14.25
N PHE A 17 -7.04 -1.27 13.08
CA PHE A 17 -7.26 -0.06 12.30
C PHE A 17 -8.68 0.44 12.57
N LEU A 18 -8.81 1.76 12.69
CA LEU A 18 -10.12 2.41 12.65
C LEU A 18 -10.52 2.59 11.19
N CYS A 19 -11.67 2.05 10.81
CA CYS A 19 -12.23 2.21 9.48
C CYS A 19 -12.53 3.70 9.24
N TRP A 20 -11.79 4.34 8.34
CA TRP A 20 -11.90 5.78 8.14
C TRP A 20 -13.28 6.21 7.61
N ARG A 21 -13.84 5.46 6.64
CA ARG A 21 -15.20 5.70 6.15
C ARG A 21 -16.29 5.28 7.15
N GLY A 22 -15.96 4.37 8.08
CA GLY A 22 -16.84 3.93 9.17
C GLY A 22 -16.59 4.67 10.49
N ARG A 23 -15.85 5.78 10.50
CA ARG A 23 -15.44 6.48 11.73
C ARG A 23 -16.61 6.96 12.60
N GLU A 24 -17.77 7.19 11.99
CA GLU A 24 -19.00 7.57 12.70
C GLU A 24 -19.61 6.42 13.51
N PHE A 25 -19.24 5.18 13.19
CA PHE A 25 -19.72 3.95 13.82
C PHE A 25 -18.66 3.26 14.67
N ASP A 26 -17.47 3.86 14.81
CA ASP A 26 -16.30 3.28 15.47
C ASP A 26 -15.89 1.89 14.92
N ASP A 27 -16.18 1.63 13.64
CA ASP A 27 -15.88 0.35 12.98
C ASP A 27 -14.37 0.11 12.94
N ARG A 28 -13.95 -1.11 13.31
CA ARG A 28 -12.54 -1.51 13.39
C ARG A 28 -12.31 -2.85 12.73
N TYR A 29 -11.11 -3.03 12.20
CA TYR A 29 -10.66 -4.30 11.67
C TYR A 29 -9.18 -4.52 12.03
N GLU A 30 -8.78 -5.78 12.26
CA GLU A 30 -7.37 -6.12 12.51
C GLU A 30 -6.60 -6.09 11.19
N CYS A 31 -5.51 -5.33 11.12
CA CYS A 31 -4.53 -5.43 10.04
C CYS A 31 -3.34 -6.25 10.53
N ARG A 32 -2.94 -7.25 9.75
CA ARG A 32 -1.76 -8.08 9.99
C ARG A 32 -0.81 -8.00 8.81
N VAL A 33 0.47 -7.82 9.13
CA VAL A 33 1.57 -7.83 8.17
C VAL A 33 2.57 -8.89 8.63
N ALA A 34 2.92 -9.85 7.78
CA ALA A 34 3.95 -10.83 8.11
C ALA A 34 4.90 -11.09 6.95
N ALA A 35 6.17 -11.37 7.27
CA ALA A 35 7.15 -11.80 6.30
C ALA A 35 6.71 -13.13 5.68
N ILE A 36 6.99 -13.33 4.39
CA ILE A 36 6.91 -14.65 3.76
C ILE A 36 8.33 -15.06 3.42
N GLU A 37 8.80 -16.19 3.96
CA GLU A 37 10.19 -16.65 3.84
C GLU A 37 10.70 -16.56 2.40
N GLY A 38 11.66 -15.65 2.19
CA GLY A 38 12.36 -15.46 0.92
C GLY A 38 11.52 -14.89 -0.23
N ARG A 39 10.25 -14.49 -0.01
CA ARG A 39 9.33 -14.14 -1.10
C ARG A 39 8.67 -12.77 -1.00
N GLY A 40 8.41 -12.25 0.19
CA GLY A 40 7.79 -10.93 0.32
C GLY A 40 6.99 -10.77 1.60
N ALA A 41 5.76 -10.26 1.48
CA ALA A 41 4.90 -9.93 2.62
C ALA A 41 3.48 -10.47 2.42
N SER A 42 2.86 -10.83 3.53
CA SER A 42 1.40 -10.96 3.65
C SER A 42 0.83 -9.66 4.18
N ILE A 43 -0.29 -9.25 3.61
CA ILE A 43 -1.11 -8.14 4.09
C ILE A 43 -2.52 -8.68 4.25
N GLU A 44 -2.99 -8.75 5.49
CA GLU A 44 -4.29 -9.29 5.85
C GLU A 44 -5.08 -8.22 6.60
N PHE A 45 -6.36 -8.12 6.28
CA PHE A 45 -7.36 -7.36 7.01
C PHE A 45 -8.47 -8.33 7.44
N GLU A 46 -8.69 -8.44 8.74
CA GLU A 46 -9.54 -9.45 9.39
C GLU A 46 -9.14 -10.90 9.02
N PHE A 47 -9.74 -11.45 7.98
CA PHE A 47 -9.53 -12.82 7.49
C PHE A 47 -9.18 -12.87 6.00
N GLU A 48 -9.21 -11.73 5.32
CA GLU A 48 -8.94 -11.61 3.89
C GLU A 48 -7.63 -10.87 3.68
N GLY A 49 -6.83 -11.35 2.75
CA GLY A 49 -5.52 -10.78 2.52
C GLY A 49 -4.86 -11.33 1.28
N ILE A 50 -3.70 -10.75 0.98
CA ILE A 50 -2.93 -11.12 -0.20
C ILE A 50 -1.48 -11.39 0.18
N TYR A 51 -0.85 -12.26 -0.60
CA TYR A 51 0.61 -12.42 -0.60
C TYR A 51 1.18 -11.64 -1.76
N VAL A 52 2.13 -10.76 -1.45
CA VAL A 52 2.81 -9.93 -2.42
C VAL A 52 4.31 -10.17 -2.40
N GLY A 53 4.92 -10.15 -3.58
CA GLY A 53 6.38 -10.17 -3.71
C GLY A 53 7.01 -8.98 -3.01
N SER A 54 8.29 -9.10 -2.62
CA SER A 54 9.02 -8.03 -1.93
C SER A 54 9.04 -6.70 -2.69
N GLU A 55 9.09 -6.74 -4.03
CA GLU A 55 9.03 -5.54 -4.88
C GLU A 55 7.67 -4.84 -4.79
N VAL A 56 6.58 -5.61 -4.82
CA VAL A 56 5.21 -5.06 -4.69
C VAL A 56 5.00 -4.51 -3.29
N ALA A 57 5.45 -5.22 -2.24
CA ALA A 57 5.39 -4.75 -0.86
C ALA A 57 6.14 -3.42 -0.66
N ALA A 58 7.36 -3.32 -1.19
CA ALA A 58 8.15 -2.09 -1.17
C ALA A 58 7.45 -0.95 -1.94
N ASP A 59 6.77 -1.28 -3.04
CA ASP A 59 6.07 -0.30 -3.85
C ASP A 59 4.79 0.22 -3.20
N ILE A 60 4.03 -0.65 -2.51
CA ILE A 60 2.89 -0.26 -1.66
C ILE A 60 3.38 0.68 -0.55
N ALA A 61 4.45 0.29 0.17
CA ALA A 61 5.01 1.11 1.24
C ALA A 61 5.47 2.49 0.75
N PHE A 62 6.11 2.55 -0.43
CA PHE A 62 6.47 3.82 -1.05
C PHE A 62 5.23 4.65 -1.43
N CYS A 63 4.19 4.02 -1.99
CA CYS A 63 2.96 4.72 -2.35
C CYS A 63 2.21 5.26 -1.13
N LEU A 64 2.23 4.54 0.00
CA LEU A 64 1.70 5.03 1.27
C LEU A 64 2.49 6.26 1.76
N SER A 65 3.83 6.22 1.69
CA SER A 65 4.70 7.36 2.01
C SER A 65 4.39 8.58 1.16
N GLU A 66 4.22 8.38 -0.16
CA GLU A 66 3.87 9.47 -1.07
C GLU A 66 2.46 10.01 -0.83
N ALA A 67 1.49 9.14 -0.52
CA ALA A 67 0.15 9.56 -0.14
C ALA A 67 0.19 10.42 1.13
N LEU A 68 0.90 9.98 2.17
CA LEU A 68 1.11 10.73 3.42
C LEU A 68 1.69 12.11 3.13
N ALA A 69 2.80 12.16 2.39
CA ALA A 69 3.43 13.42 2.01
C ALA A 69 2.53 14.34 1.18
N MET A 70 1.57 13.81 0.40
CA MET A 70 0.63 14.66 -0.35
C MET A 70 -0.37 15.33 0.58
N THR A 71 -0.84 14.64 1.63
CA THR A 71 -1.82 15.21 2.56
C THR A 71 -1.28 16.40 3.37
N GLU A 72 0.05 16.52 3.49
CA GLU A 72 0.72 17.64 4.14
C GLU A 72 0.90 18.86 3.23
N GLN A 73 0.62 18.73 1.93
CA GLN A 73 0.85 19.78 0.94
C GLN A 73 -0.43 20.52 0.62
N THR A 74 -0.54 21.75 1.09
CA THR A 74 -1.72 22.60 0.90
C THR A 74 -1.57 23.60 -0.25
N GLU A 75 -0.34 23.94 -0.63
CA GLU A 75 -0.05 24.93 -1.66
C GLU A 75 0.17 24.26 -3.03
N VAL A 76 -0.57 24.69 -4.04
CA VAL A 76 -0.52 24.11 -5.39
C VAL A 76 0.83 24.35 -6.07
N GLU A 77 1.37 25.57 -5.95
CA GLU A 77 2.58 26.01 -6.66
C GLU A 77 3.88 25.40 -6.10
N SER A 78 3.87 25.03 -4.82
CA SER A 78 5.04 24.48 -4.12
C SER A 78 4.95 22.96 -3.93
N ALA A 79 3.84 22.32 -4.34
CA ALA A 79 3.66 20.89 -4.18
C ALA A 79 4.70 20.08 -4.95
N THR A 80 5.25 19.06 -4.32
CA THR A 80 6.30 18.20 -4.84
C THR A 80 5.92 16.73 -4.75
N ALA A 81 6.42 15.92 -5.68
CA ALA A 81 6.32 14.45 -5.66
C ALA A 81 7.71 13.82 -5.72
N ALA A 82 7.86 12.63 -5.15
CA ALA A 82 9.09 11.85 -5.27
C ALA A 82 9.32 11.43 -6.73
N LEU A 83 10.50 11.78 -7.22
CA LEU A 83 11.00 11.37 -8.52
C LEU A 83 11.46 9.91 -8.44
N ARG A 84 10.64 9.03 -9.00
CA ARG A 84 10.88 7.59 -9.04
C ARG A 84 10.29 7.03 -10.34
N TYR A 85 11.15 6.73 -11.29
CA TYR A 85 10.76 6.22 -12.61
C TYR A 85 10.37 4.74 -12.56
N GLU A 86 10.98 3.99 -11.63
CA GLU A 86 10.78 2.56 -11.45
C GLU A 86 9.73 2.30 -10.38
N GLY A 87 8.61 1.68 -10.75
CA GLY A 87 7.52 1.34 -9.83
C GLY A 87 6.50 0.44 -10.54
N LEU A 88 5.90 -0.46 -9.78
CA LEU A 88 4.92 -1.42 -10.25
C LEU A 88 3.51 -0.82 -10.25
N LEU A 89 3.24 0.10 -9.32
CA LEU A 89 2.02 0.89 -9.19
C LEU A 89 2.15 2.20 -9.98
N LYS A 90 1.21 2.44 -10.90
CA LYS A 90 1.16 3.67 -11.69
C LYS A 90 0.57 4.80 -10.87
N ARG A 91 1.39 5.80 -10.54
CA ARG A 91 1.05 6.95 -9.70
C ARG A 91 0.35 8.05 -10.50
N LYS A 92 -0.62 8.70 -9.87
CA LYS A 92 -1.31 9.90 -10.35
C LYS A 92 -1.51 10.86 -9.19
N TYR A 93 -1.38 12.14 -9.50
CA TYR A 93 -1.59 13.25 -8.57
C TYR A 93 -2.64 14.16 -9.17
N ARG A 94 -3.60 14.59 -8.36
CA ARG A 94 -4.69 15.47 -8.80
C ARG A 94 -4.98 16.49 -7.72
N PHE A 95 -5.04 17.76 -8.07
CA PHE A 95 -5.59 18.77 -7.17
C PHE A 95 -7.11 18.86 -7.38
N SER A 96 -7.89 18.67 -6.32
CA SER A 96 -9.35 18.75 -6.35
C SER A 96 -9.92 19.18 -5.01
N HIS A 97 -10.98 19.98 -5.03
CA HIS A 97 -11.69 20.45 -3.83
C HIS A 97 -10.76 21.09 -2.77
N GLY A 98 -9.72 21.79 -3.22
CA GLY A 98 -8.77 22.50 -2.36
C GLY A 98 -7.67 21.63 -1.74
N ALA A 99 -7.57 20.34 -2.10
CA ALA A 99 -6.56 19.44 -1.60
C ALA A 99 -5.89 18.62 -2.72
N TRP A 100 -4.63 18.22 -2.51
CA TRP A 100 -3.98 17.23 -3.35
C TRP A 100 -4.49 15.82 -3.04
N GLN A 101 -4.76 15.08 -4.10
CA GLN A 101 -5.17 13.68 -4.07
C GLN A 101 -4.10 12.84 -4.76
N PHE A 102 -3.76 11.73 -4.12
CA PHE A 102 -2.84 10.72 -4.61
C PHE A 102 -3.60 9.44 -4.94
N SER A 103 -3.25 8.80 -6.06
CA SER A 103 -3.68 7.44 -6.35
C SER A 103 -2.55 6.68 -7.04
N ALA A 104 -2.35 5.43 -6.68
CA ALA A 104 -1.45 4.51 -7.36
C ALA A 104 -2.13 3.16 -7.55
N THR A 105 -2.06 2.58 -8.75
CA THR A 105 -2.79 1.35 -9.09
C THR A 105 -1.93 0.39 -9.91
N GLY A 106 -2.10 -0.91 -9.72
CA GLY A 106 -1.39 -1.96 -10.46
C GLY A 106 -2.11 -3.30 -10.37
N VAL A 107 -1.70 -4.24 -11.23
CA VAL A 107 -2.22 -5.61 -11.25
C VAL A 107 -1.03 -6.56 -11.24
N PHE A 108 -1.00 -7.49 -10.28
CA PHE A 108 0.16 -8.33 -10.02
C PHE A 108 -0.20 -9.81 -9.95
N PRO A 109 0.66 -10.72 -10.44
CA PRO A 109 0.45 -12.14 -10.22
C PRO A 109 0.55 -12.44 -8.71
N VAL A 110 -0.42 -13.16 -8.16
CA VAL A 110 -0.39 -13.61 -6.76
C VAL A 110 0.07 -15.05 -6.70
N GLU A 111 1.06 -15.32 -5.86
CA GLU A 111 1.66 -16.64 -5.73
C GLU A 111 0.77 -17.65 -4.99
N ASN A 112 -0.22 -17.20 -4.21
CA ASN A 112 -1.19 -18.05 -3.52
C ASN A 112 -2.50 -17.28 -3.24
N ALA A 113 -3.30 -16.99 -4.27
CA ALA A 113 -4.69 -16.62 -4.06
C ALA A 113 -5.43 -17.85 -3.49
N SER A 114 -6.43 -17.65 -2.63
CA SER A 114 -7.20 -18.75 -2.07
C SER A 114 -7.76 -19.66 -3.19
N ILE A 115 -7.87 -20.98 -2.96
CA ILE A 115 -8.36 -21.92 -3.98
C ILE A 115 -9.78 -21.56 -4.46
N GLU A 116 -10.55 -20.80 -3.66
CA GLU A 116 -11.84 -20.25 -4.05
C GLU A 116 -11.72 -19.08 -5.04
N LEU A 117 -10.72 -18.20 -4.89
CA LEU A 117 -10.39 -17.16 -5.88
C LEU A 117 -9.90 -17.74 -7.22
N LEU A 118 -9.27 -18.91 -7.19
CA LEU A 118 -8.71 -19.58 -8.39
C LEU A 118 -9.75 -20.34 -9.23
N LYS A 119 -10.98 -20.54 -8.75
CA LYS A 119 -12.01 -21.32 -9.46
C LYS A 119 -12.82 -20.54 -10.50
N GLY A 120 -12.58 -19.24 -10.67
CA GLY A 120 -13.38 -18.38 -11.56
C GLY A 120 -12.64 -17.74 -12.75
N THR A 121 -11.32 -17.60 -12.72
CA THR A 121 -10.60 -16.77 -13.69
C THR A 121 -9.32 -17.45 -14.18
N GLN A 122 -9.29 -17.74 -15.49
CA GLN A 122 -8.03 -17.95 -16.18
C GLN A 122 -7.21 -16.64 -16.09
N SER A 123 -6.12 -16.64 -15.33
CA SER A 123 -5.06 -15.63 -15.40
C SER A 123 -5.51 -14.16 -15.27
N ALA A 124 -6.01 -13.75 -14.10
CA ALA A 124 -6.14 -12.33 -13.76
C ALA A 124 -5.35 -12.08 -12.47
N GLY A 125 -4.29 -11.28 -12.53
CA GLY A 125 -3.55 -10.90 -11.33
C GLY A 125 -4.43 -10.12 -10.34
N THR A 126 -3.98 -9.98 -9.11
CA THR A 126 -4.65 -9.20 -8.07
C THR A 126 -4.43 -7.73 -8.30
N PHE A 127 -5.53 -6.99 -8.33
CA PHE A 127 -5.52 -5.55 -8.36
C PHE A 127 -5.09 -5.00 -6.99
N VAL A 128 -4.18 -4.03 -6.99
CA VAL A 128 -3.76 -3.31 -5.80
C VAL A 128 -3.84 -1.82 -6.08
N ALA A 129 -4.43 -1.07 -5.15
CA ALA A 129 -4.41 0.38 -5.20
C ALA A 129 -4.17 1.04 -3.85
N VAL A 130 -3.43 2.14 -3.86
CA VAL A 130 -3.22 3.03 -2.71
C VAL A 130 -3.79 4.39 -3.05
N ARG A 131 -4.66 4.96 -2.22
CA ARG A 131 -5.30 6.26 -2.46
C ARG A 131 -5.38 7.12 -1.21
N THR A 132 -5.37 8.43 -1.39
CA THR A 132 -5.95 9.36 -0.41
C THR A 132 -7.46 9.39 -0.59
N ILE A 133 -8.18 9.61 0.51
CA ILE A 133 -9.63 9.82 0.50
C ILE A 133 -9.89 11.33 0.64
N GLU A 134 -10.90 11.83 -0.09
CA GLU A 134 -11.20 13.27 -0.18
C GLU A 134 -11.53 13.91 1.17
N GLU A 135 -12.25 13.19 2.04
CA GLU A 135 -12.56 13.62 3.42
C GLU A 135 -11.39 13.43 4.40
N GLY A 136 -10.18 13.19 3.89
CA GLY A 136 -9.01 12.75 4.65
C GLY A 136 -8.93 11.22 4.73
N GLY A 137 -7.84 10.71 5.29
CA GLY A 137 -7.58 9.27 5.39
C GLY A 137 -7.05 8.65 4.10
N PHE A 138 -6.85 7.34 4.16
CA PHE A 138 -6.19 6.55 3.12
C PHE A 138 -6.99 5.30 2.82
N GLU A 139 -6.80 4.73 1.64
CA GLU A 139 -7.39 3.46 1.23
C GLU A 139 -6.31 2.56 0.62
N LEU A 140 -6.30 1.30 1.04
CA LEU A 140 -5.65 0.20 0.34
C LEU A 140 -6.74 -0.72 -0.21
N GLU A 141 -6.82 -0.79 -1.54
CA GLU A 141 -7.71 -1.72 -2.23
C GLU A 141 -6.92 -2.96 -2.64
N LEU A 142 -7.43 -4.12 -2.26
CA LEU A 142 -6.91 -5.43 -2.58
C LEU A 142 -8.04 -6.20 -3.29
N GLU A 143 -7.86 -6.47 -4.58
CA GLU A 143 -8.89 -7.04 -5.45
C GLU A 143 -10.18 -6.21 -5.49
N GLU A 144 -11.27 -6.71 -4.91
CA GLU A 144 -12.58 -6.05 -4.86
C GLU A 144 -12.86 -5.37 -3.51
N MET A 145 -11.94 -5.51 -2.54
CA MET A 145 -12.11 -4.99 -1.18
C MET A 145 -11.25 -3.75 -0.93
N GLY A 146 -11.88 -2.67 -0.45
CA GLY A 146 -11.22 -1.42 -0.09
C GLY A 146 -11.17 -1.20 1.43
N TYR A 147 -9.97 -1.13 1.99
CA TYR A 147 -9.74 -0.92 3.42
C TYR A 147 -9.32 0.54 3.65
N SER A 148 -10.17 1.32 4.32
CA SER A 148 -9.93 2.74 4.59
C SER A 148 -9.42 3.00 6.01
N PHE A 149 -8.33 3.72 6.19
CA PHE A 149 -7.68 3.89 7.49
C PHE A 149 -7.06 5.28 7.71
N SER A 150 -6.65 5.55 8.95
CA SER A 150 -6.12 6.83 9.39
C SER A 150 -4.67 7.08 8.94
N THR A 151 -4.19 8.32 9.08
CA THR A 151 -2.78 8.69 8.87
C THR A 151 -1.82 7.86 9.72
N GLN A 152 -2.17 7.60 10.99
CA GLN A 152 -1.30 6.83 11.89
C GLN A 152 -1.20 5.36 11.48
N ASP A 153 -2.30 4.81 10.96
CA ASP A 153 -2.35 3.43 10.49
C ASP A 153 -1.65 3.28 9.13
N ALA A 154 -1.75 4.30 8.27
CA ALA A 154 -0.99 4.37 7.02
C ALA A 154 0.53 4.39 7.27
N LEU A 155 0.99 5.23 8.21
CA LEU A 155 2.39 5.29 8.63
C LEU A 155 2.85 3.93 9.17
N TRP A 156 2.06 3.33 10.06
CA TRP A 156 2.38 2.02 10.63
C TRP A 156 2.46 0.93 9.54
N LEU A 157 1.51 0.91 8.60
CA LEU A 157 1.47 -0.08 7.52
C LEU A 157 2.70 0.04 6.62
N GLN A 158 3.07 1.25 6.23
CA GLN A 158 4.30 1.51 5.48
C GLN A 158 5.53 0.98 6.22
N GLU A 159 5.70 1.33 7.50
CA GLU A 159 6.85 0.93 8.30
C GLU A 159 6.93 -0.60 8.42
N LYS A 160 5.80 -1.26 8.72
CA LYS A 160 5.78 -2.71 8.92
C LYS A 160 5.98 -3.48 7.65
N LEU A 161 5.50 -2.98 6.50
CA LEU A 161 5.80 -3.57 5.20
C LEU A 161 7.31 -3.58 4.91
N LEU A 162 7.99 -2.46 5.15
CA LEU A 162 9.43 -2.35 4.97
C LEU A 162 10.21 -3.22 5.95
N GLU A 163 9.74 -3.30 7.20
CA GLU A 163 10.35 -4.12 8.25
C GLU A 163 10.28 -5.62 7.91
N VAL A 164 9.12 -6.13 7.48
CA VAL A 164 8.98 -7.57 7.16
C VAL A 164 9.77 -8.00 5.93
N ILE A 165 9.95 -7.12 4.95
CA ILE A 165 10.79 -7.39 3.77
C ILE A 165 12.26 -7.01 3.97
N GLN A 166 12.63 -6.56 5.18
CA GLN A 166 13.98 -6.15 5.57
C GLN A 166 14.60 -5.10 4.64
N GLN A 167 13.79 -4.15 4.15
CA GLN A 167 14.25 -3.05 3.32
C GLN A 167 14.18 -1.72 4.08
N PRO A 168 15.23 -0.88 4.05
CA PRO A 168 15.15 0.45 4.62
C PRO A 168 14.27 1.36 3.75
N PRO A 169 13.65 2.40 4.34
CA PRO A 169 12.98 3.44 3.57
C PRO A 169 13.96 4.08 2.57
N LYS A 170 13.59 4.07 1.29
CA LYS A 170 14.38 4.73 0.25
C LYS A 170 13.99 6.21 0.20
N GLN A 171 14.99 7.08 0.28
CA GLN A 171 14.78 8.51 0.03
C GLN A 171 14.83 8.75 -1.48
N HIS A 172 13.85 9.52 -1.95
CA HIS A 172 13.76 9.91 -3.36
C HIS A 172 13.80 11.43 -3.44
N PRO A 173 14.57 12.01 -4.39
CA PRO A 173 14.53 13.45 -4.61
C PRO A 173 13.11 13.87 -4.99
N ARG A 174 12.67 15.03 -4.51
CA ARG A 174 11.33 15.55 -4.80
C ARG A 174 11.40 16.64 -5.86
N VAL A 175 10.47 16.62 -6.79
CA VAL A 175 10.33 17.62 -7.87
C VAL A 175 8.96 18.26 -7.79
N ARG A 176 8.84 19.53 -8.19
CA ARG A 176 7.56 20.23 -8.20
C ARG A 176 6.58 19.56 -9.17
N LEU A 177 5.37 19.31 -8.72
CA LEU A 177 4.34 18.61 -9.48
C LEU A 177 4.00 19.33 -10.79
N LEU A 178 3.87 20.66 -10.74
CA LEU A 178 3.57 21.48 -11.92
C LEU A 178 4.74 21.54 -12.91
N GLU A 179 5.98 21.51 -12.43
CA GLU A 179 7.18 21.52 -13.28
C GLU A 179 7.43 20.13 -13.91
N ALA A 180 6.98 19.06 -13.25
CA ALA A 180 7.13 17.70 -13.76
C ALA A 180 6.14 17.38 -14.92
N GLY A 181 5.12 18.23 -15.13
CA GLY A 181 4.03 18.06 -16.08
C GLY A 181 4.38 18.09 -17.58
N TYR A 182 5.61 18.43 -17.97
CA TYR A 182 5.97 18.57 -19.39
C TYR A 182 6.95 17.52 -19.96
N GLY A 183 7.47 16.58 -19.17
CA GLY A 183 8.38 15.57 -19.73
C GLY A 183 8.83 14.43 -18.83
N ALA A 184 8.53 14.44 -17.52
CA ALA A 184 9.12 13.49 -16.57
C ALA A 184 8.30 12.21 -16.31
N TRP A 185 7.13 12.05 -16.94
CA TRP A 185 6.18 10.96 -16.65
C TRP A 185 5.69 10.24 -17.91
N LYS A 186 6.56 10.04 -18.90
CA LYS A 186 6.30 9.06 -19.96
C LYS A 186 6.96 7.72 -19.58
N PRO A 187 6.28 6.59 -19.87
CA PRO A 187 6.82 5.26 -19.61
C PRO A 187 8.14 5.02 -20.34
#